data_AF-A0A2C8YRI0-F1
#
_entry.id   AF-A0A2C8YRI0-F1
#
_cell.length_a   1.000
_cell.length_b   1.000
_cell.length_c   1.000
_cell.angle_alpha   90.00
_cell.angle_beta   90.00
_cell.angle_gamma   90.00
#
_symmetry.space_group_name_H-M   'P 1'
#
loop_
_entity.id
_entity.type
_entity.pdbx_description
1 polymer ?
#
loop_
_entity_poly.entity_id
_entity_poly.type
_entity_poly.pdbx_seq_one_letter_code
_entity_poly.pdbx_strand_id
1 'polypeptide(L)'
;MLGWKPALPVVFMDLLKGFFGPWIAMRMCESQVAAGGADYSHWVPLVAGILVILGHSFTCFAGFRGGKGVLAALGVFLALCPITALSAFGVWIVLTASTKYVSVGSIGACVALGALGVMGYLKLPFPPDDINLGLMITCLLVAVFVIVKHKSNIKRLLNGTENGFGSKRKTPKA
;
A
#
# COMPACT_ATOMS: atom_id res chain seq x y z
N MET A 1 10.04 -17.90 12.45
CA MET A 1 9.74 -16.45 12.46
C MET A 1 9.24 -16.11 13.85
N LEU A 2 9.73 -15.02 14.44
CA LEU A 2 9.75 -14.70 15.88
C LEU A 2 8.37 -14.56 16.59
N GLY A 3 7.27 -15.00 15.97
CA GLY A 3 5.90 -14.90 16.49
C GLY A 3 5.21 -13.58 16.12
N TRP A 4 3.98 -13.40 16.61
CA TRP A 4 3.14 -12.22 16.32
C TRP A 4 3.56 -10.97 17.11
N LYS A 5 4.12 -11.14 18.31
CA LYS A 5 4.58 -10.03 19.17
C LYS A 5 5.58 -9.11 18.48
N PRO A 6 6.68 -9.60 17.87
CA PRO A 6 7.61 -8.75 17.12
C PRO A 6 7.10 -8.34 15.73
N ALA A 7 6.03 -8.94 15.21
CA ALA A 7 5.44 -8.49 13.96
C ALA A 7 4.72 -7.13 14.13
N LEU A 8 4.09 -6.89 15.27
CA LEU A 8 3.38 -5.64 15.57
C LEU A 8 4.24 -4.37 15.42
N PRO A 9 5.41 -4.23 16.06
CA PRO A 9 6.23 -3.03 15.91
C PRO A 9 6.72 -2.84 14.48
N VAL A 10 6.97 -3.93 13.74
CA VAL A 10 7.36 -3.85 12.32
C VAL A 10 6.21 -3.32 11.46
N VAL A 11 5.00 -3.85 11.65
CA VAL A 11 3.79 -3.39 10.95
C VAL A 11 3.55 -1.91 11.22
N PHE A 12 3.68 -1.50 12.48
CA PHE A 12 3.51 -0.12 12.89
C PHE A 12 4.55 0.81 12.24
N MET A 13 5.84 0.46 12.29
CA MET A 13 6.89 1.24 11.65
C MET A 13 6.75 1.32 10.12
N ASP A 14 6.29 0.24 9.47
CA ASP A 14 6.03 0.23 8.03
C ASP A 14 4.88 1.15 7.64
N LEU A 15 3.83 1.23 8.46
CA LEU A 15 2.73 2.17 8.26
C LEU A 15 3.17 3.61 8.50
N LEU A 16 3.89 3.86 9.60
CA LEU A 16 4.35 5.21 9.95
C LEU A 16 5.24 5.81 8.88
N LYS A 17 6.25 5.08 8.39
CA LYS A 17 7.11 5.58 7.31
C LYS A 17 6.31 5.84 6.03
N GLY A 18 5.32 4.98 5.76
CA GLY A 18 4.36 5.13 4.67
C GLY A 18 3.61 6.46 4.78
N PHE A 19 3.05 6.75 5.95
CA PHE A 19 2.24 7.93 6.22
C PHE A 19 3.06 9.22 6.23
N PHE A 20 4.15 9.25 6.98
CA PHE A 20 4.89 10.49 7.20
C PHE A 20 5.62 11.00 5.96
N GLY A 21 6.03 10.14 5.02
CA GLY A 21 6.69 10.58 3.79
C GLY A 21 5.87 11.60 2.97
N PRO A 22 4.72 11.20 2.40
CA PRO A 22 3.83 12.13 1.69
C PRO A 22 3.25 13.21 2.62
N TRP A 23 3.01 12.92 3.90
CA TRP A 23 2.49 13.92 4.83
C TRP A 23 3.46 15.08 5.06
N ILE A 24 4.74 14.80 5.30
CA ILE A 24 5.77 15.84 5.43
C ILE A 24 5.87 16.64 4.13
N ALA A 25 5.85 15.96 2.98
CA ALA A 25 5.86 16.62 1.67
C ALA A 25 4.68 17.59 1.49
N MET A 26 3.47 17.21 1.90
CA MET A 26 2.30 18.11 1.89
C MET A 26 2.55 19.35 2.76
N ARG A 27 3.03 19.17 4.00
CA ARG A 27 3.31 20.28 4.92
C ARG A 27 4.38 21.23 4.41
N MET A 28 5.41 20.70 3.77
CA MET A 28 6.44 21.51 3.13
C MET A 28 5.86 22.34 1.98
N CYS A 29 5.04 21.74 1.11
CA CYS A 29 4.37 22.47 0.04
C CYS A 29 3.42 23.55 0.58
N GLU A 30 2.60 23.25 1.59
CA GLU A 30 1.72 24.23 2.26
C GLU A 30 2.53 25.43 2.79
N SER A 31 3.65 25.16 3.48
CA SER A 31 4.52 26.21 4.02
C SER A 31 5.16 27.08 2.93
N GLN A 32 5.53 26.48 1.80
CA GLN A 32 6.12 27.19 0.68
C GLN A 32 5.10 28.10 -0.02
N VAL A 33 3.87 27.62 -0.22
CA VAL A 33 2.78 28.41 -0.81
C VAL A 33 2.42 29.58 0.12
N ALA A 34 2.34 29.34 1.43
CA ALA A 34 2.08 30.40 2.41
C ALA A 34 3.17 31.48 2.43
N ALA A 35 4.42 31.13 2.10
CA ALA A 35 5.53 32.06 1.96
C ALA A 35 5.56 32.79 0.59
N GLY A 36 4.55 32.61 -0.27
CA GLY A 36 4.48 33.22 -1.60
C GLY A 36 5.28 32.49 -2.68
N GLY A 37 5.73 31.27 -2.41
CA GLY A 37 6.43 30.42 -3.38
C GLY A 37 5.50 29.73 -4.37
N ALA A 38 6.08 29.00 -5.33
CA ALA A 38 5.34 28.21 -6.30
C ALA A 38 4.59 27.04 -5.65
N ASP A 39 3.43 26.68 -6.20
CA ASP A 39 2.62 25.55 -5.71
C ASP A 39 3.01 24.24 -6.41
N TYR A 40 3.58 23.33 -5.63
CA TYR A 40 3.95 21.97 -6.05
C TYR A 40 3.16 20.87 -5.32
N SER A 41 2.11 21.25 -4.58
CA SER A 41 1.28 20.34 -3.76
C SER A 41 0.65 19.21 -4.57
N HIS A 42 0.45 19.42 -5.88
CA HIS A 42 -0.21 18.48 -6.77
C HIS A 42 0.66 17.29 -7.21
N TRP A 43 1.99 17.32 -7.05
CA TRP A 43 2.86 16.21 -7.46
C TRP A 43 3.93 15.81 -6.44
N VAL A 44 4.47 16.74 -5.64
CA VAL A 44 5.56 16.43 -4.67
C VAL A 44 5.13 15.36 -3.65
N PRO A 45 3.94 15.41 -3.03
CA PRO A 45 3.49 14.35 -2.12
C PRO A 45 3.32 12.99 -2.79
N LEU A 46 2.88 12.97 -4.06
CA LEU A 46 2.70 11.74 -4.84
C LEU A 46 4.05 11.06 -5.10
N VAL A 47 5.04 11.85 -5.55
CA VAL A 47 6.41 11.37 -5.77
C VAL A 47 7.04 10.89 -4.47
N ALA A 48 6.87 11.63 -3.37
CA ALA A 48 7.34 11.22 -2.05
C ALA A 48 6.74 9.86 -1.64
N GLY A 49 5.43 9.67 -1.82
CA GLY A 49 4.76 8.40 -1.56
C GLY A 49 5.32 7.23 -2.38
N ILE A 50 5.53 7.44 -3.69
CA ILE A 50 6.14 6.43 -4.58
C ILE A 50 7.55 6.07 -4.10
N LEU A 51 8.38 7.06 -3.77
CA LEU A 51 9.75 6.84 -3.29
C LEU A 51 9.78 6.06 -1.96
N VAL A 52 8.84 6.29 -1.05
CA VAL A 52 8.72 5.51 0.19
C VAL A 52 8.41 4.03 -0.11
N ILE A 53 7.49 3.76 -1.04
CA ILE A 53 7.11 2.39 -1.41
C ILE A 53 8.28 1.67 -2.11
N LEU A 54 8.99 2.38 -2.99
CA LEU A 54 10.18 1.87 -3.66
C LEU A 54 11.31 1.61 -2.65
N GLY A 55 11.58 2.54 -1.74
CA GLY A 55 12.58 2.39 -0.68
C GLY A 55 12.28 1.21 0.26
N HIS A 56 11.00 0.97 0.58
CA HIS A 56 10.60 -0.24 1.32
C HIS A 56 10.84 -1.52 0.51
N SER A 57 10.52 -1.49 -0.79
CA SER A 57 10.54 -2.69 -1.65
C SER A 57 11.93 -3.05 -2.19
N PHE A 58 12.82 -2.06 -2.27
CA PHE A 58 14.19 -2.12 -2.78
C PHE A 58 15.16 -1.44 -1.81
N THR A 59 15.06 -1.77 -0.52
CA THR A 59 15.95 -1.20 0.49
C THR A 59 17.42 -1.52 0.23
N CYS A 60 18.29 -0.52 0.22
CA CYS A 60 19.74 -0.69 0.08
C CYS A 60 20.33 -1.52 1.24
N PHE A 61 19.73 -1.44 2.43
CA PHE A 61 20.18 -2.17 3.63
C PHE A 61 19.98 -3.69 3.54
N ALA A 62 19.17 -4.18 2.60
CA ALA A 62 18.95 -5.61 2.36
C ALA A 62 19.34 -6.03 0.94
N GLY A 63 20.33 -5.36 0.34
CA GLY A 63 20.80 -5.67 -1.01
C GLY A 63 19.70 -5.53 -2.08
N PHE A 64 18.86 -4.50 -1.94
CA PHE A 64 17.70 -4.23 -2.79
C PHE A 64 16.63 -5.34 -2.81
N ARG A 65 16.62 -6.20 -1.78
CA ARG A 65 15.61 -7.25 -1.59
C ARG A 65 14.72 -6.91 -0.40
N GLY A 66 13.75 -6.01 -0.64
CA GLY A 66 12.78 -5.58 0.37
C GLY A 66 11.45 -6.32 0.34
N GLY A 67 10.51 -5.79 1.12
CA GLY A 67 9.14 -6.30 1.22
C GLY A 67 8.31 -6.08 -0.05
N LYS A 68 7.01 -6.37 0.03
CA LYS A 68 6.07 -6.18 -1.10
C LYS A 68 5.38 -4.83 -1.09
N GLY A 69 5.58 -4.02 -0.05
CA GLY A 69 5.07 -2.65 0.00
C GLY A 69 3.61 -2.47 0.39
N VAL A 70 2.87 -3.51 0.81
CA VAL A 70 1.43 -3.39 1.14
C VAL A 70 1.19 -2.40 2.29
N LEU A 71 1.90 -2.54 3.40
CA LEU A 71 1.73 -1.65 4.56
C LEU A 71 2.32 -0.25 4.30
N ALA A 72 3.43 -0.17 3.58
CA ALA A 72 3.97 1.12 3.15
C ALA A 72 2.97 1.87 2.26
N ALA A 73 2.34 1.18 1.30
CA ALA A 73 1.30 1.74 0.45
C ALA A 73 0.06 2.16 1.25
N LEU A 74 -0.40 1.32 2.20
CA LEU A 74 -1.50 1.70 3.09
C LEU A 74 -1.18 3.00 3.85
N GLY A 75 0.02 3.12 4.42
CA GLY A 75 0.46 4.35 5.07
C GLY A 75 0.44 5.56 4.12
N VAL A 76 1.00 5.40 2.91
CA VAL A 76 1.03 6.47 1.89
C VAL A 76 -0.37 6.95 1.54
N PHE A 77 -1.30 6.05 1.26
CA PHE A 77 -2.65 6.43 0.88
C PHE A 77 -3.51 6.88 2.07
N LEU A 78 -3.18 6.49 3.31
CA LEU A 78 -3.80 7.08 4.50
C LEU A 78 -3.46 8.57 4.64
N ALA A 79 -2.30 9.01 4.14
CA ALA A 79 -1.96 10.42 4.10
C ALA A 79 -2.63 11.15 2.93
N LEU A 80 -2.72 10.50 1.76
CA LEU A 80 -3.17 11.15 0.51
C LEU A 80 -4.69 11.09 0.25
N CYS A 81 -5.33 9.95 0.53
CA CYS A 81 -6.77 9.71 0.33
C CYS A 81 -7.28 8.70 1.38
N PRO A 82 -7.50 9.16 2.63
CA PRO A 82 -7.74 8.26 3.76
C PRO A 82 -8.99 7.40 3.60
N ILE A 83 -10.08 7.91 3.02
CA ILE A 83 -11.32 7.12 2.87
C ILE A 83 -11.13 6.00 1.85
N THR A 84 -10.48 6.30 0.73
CA THR A 84 -10.08 5.34 -0.30
C THR A 84 -9.17 4.25 0.28
N ALA A 85 -8.15 4.65 1.05
CA ALA A 85 -7.20 3.73 1.67
C ALA A 85 -7.88 2.80 2.71
N LEU A 86 -8.73 3.35 3.58
CA LEU A 86 -9.47 2.58 4.57
C LEU A 86 -10.48 1.63 3.92
N SER A 87 -11.08 2.02 2.81
CA SER A 87 -12.01 1.17 2.05
C SER A 87 -11.30 0.00 1.39
N ALA A 88 -10.14 0.24 0.77
CA ALA A 88 -9.27 -0.81 0.26
C ALA A 88 -8.77 -1.73 1.37
N PHE A 89 -8.47 -1.19 2.56
CA PHE A 89 -8.14 -1.99 3.74
C PHE A 89 -9.34 -2.80 4.27
N GLY A 90 -10.56 -2.27 4.18
CA GLY A 90 -11.78 -3.04 4.46
C GLY A 90 -11.90 -4.27 3.55
N VAL A 91 -11.63 -4.11 2.24
CA VAL A 91 -11.56 -5.23 1.29
C VAL A 91 -10.48 -6.23 1.69
N TRP A 92 -9.31 -5.75 2.12
CA TRP A 92 -8.23 -6.61 2.64
C TRP A 92 -8.72 -7.49 3.80
N ILE A 93 -9.42 -6.89 4.77
CA ILE A 93 -9.95 -7.59 5.96
C ILE A 93 -10.93 -8.67 5.52
N VAL A 94 -11.93 -8.31 4.70
CA VAL A 94 -12.98 -9.23 4.25
C VAL A 94 -12.39 -10.43 3.50
N LEU A 95 -11.48 -10.18 2.56
CA LEU A 95 -10.86 -11.23 1.76
C LEU A 95 -9.90 -12.10 2.58
N THR A 96 -9.10 -11.50 3.46
CA THR A 96 -8.19 -12.27 4.33
C THR A 96 -8.98 -13.11 5.33
N ALA A 97 -10.05 -12.58 5.90
CA ALA A 97 -10.88 -13.27 6.89
C ALA A 97 -11.66 -14.44 6.29
N SER A 98 -12.19 -14.27 5.07
CA SER A 98 -12.96 -15.30 4.35
C SER A 98 -12.08 -16.39 3.76
N THR A 99 -10.98 -16.02 3.09
CA THR A 99 -10.10 -16.99 2.39
C THR A 99 -9.00 -17.58 3.25
N LYS A 100 -8.73 -16.96 4.42
CA LYS A 100 -7.56 -17.24 5.25
C LYS A 100 -6.22 -17.04 4.51
N TYR A 101 -6.17 -16.31 3.40
CA TYR A 101 -4.93 -15.98 2.69
C TYR A 101 -4.65 -14.48 2.73
N VAL A 102 -3.57 -14.08 3.40
CA VAL A 102 -3.11 -12.67 3.43
C VAL A 102 -2.76 -12.17 2.03
N SER A 103 -2.23 -13.05 1.17
CA SER A 103 -1.93 -12.70 -0.22
C SER A 103 -3.16 -12.36 -1.04
N VAL A 104 -4.26 -13.11 -0.87
CA VAL A 104 -5.54 -12.80 -1.55
C VAL A 104 -6.08 -11.46 -1.08
N GLY A 105 -6.10 -11.21 0.22
CA GLY A 105 -6.49 -9.90 0.76
C GLY A 105 -5.63 -8.76 0.24
N SER A 106 -4.31 -8.95 0.16
CA SER A 106 -3.37 -7.93 -0.32
C SER A 106 -3.59 -7.59 -1.79
N ILE A 107 -3.77 -8.60 -2.64
CA ILE A 107 -4.05 -8.40 -4.07
C ILE A 107 -5.42 -7.72 -4.25
N GLY A 108 -6.44 -8.18 -3.52
CA GLY A 108 -7.78 -7.60 -3.60
C GLY A 108 -7.83 -6.14 -3.13
N ALA A 109 -7.08 -5.79 -2.08
CA ALA A 109 -6.95 -4.41 -1.64
C ALA A 109 -6.26 -3.51 -2.68
N CYS A 110 -5.25 -4.01 -3.40
CA CYS A 110 -4.64 -3.28 -4.51
C CYS A 110 -5.62 -3.06 -5.67
N VAL A 111 -6.41 -4.07 -6.02
CA VAL A 111 -7.47 -3.93 -7.04
C VAL A 111 -8.51 -2.90 -6.60
N ALA A 112 -8.96 -2.98 -5.34
CA ALA A 112 -9.90 -2.03 -4.76
C ALA A 112 -9.35 -0.60 -4.76
N LEU A 113 -8.08 -0.40 -4.37
CA LEU A 113 -7.41 0.89 -4.39
C LEU A 113 -7.40 1.51 -5.80
N GLY A 114 -7.02 0.72 -6.82
CA GLY A 114 -7.03 1.17 -8.21
C GLY A 114 -8.44 1.54 -8.70
N ALA A 115 -9.43 0.68 -8.43
CA ALA A 115 -10.82 0.92 -8.80
C ALA A 115 -11.40 2.16 -8.12
N LEU A 116 -11.25 2.27 -6.79
CA LEU A 116 -11.71 3.43 -6.03
C LEU A 116 -11.01 4.73 -6.45
N GLY A 117 -9.71 4.66 -6.79
CA GLY A 117 -8.98 5.78 -7.37
C GLY A 117 -9.60 6.29 -8.67
N VAL A 118 -9.96 5.38 -9.58
CA VAL A 118 -10.66 5.72 -10.84
C VAL A 118 -12.06 6.28 -10.55
N MET A 119 -12.81 5.65 -9.65
CA MET A 119 -14.16 6.12 -9.28
C MET A 119 -14.15 7.53 -8.70
N GLY A 120 -13.19 7.85 -7.82
CA GLY A 120 -13.05 9.18 -7.24
C GLY A 120 -12.61 10.23 -8.26
N TYR A 121 -11.75 9.88 -9.22
CA TYR A 121 -11.39 10.77 -10.33
C TYR A 121 -12.59 11.08 -11.23
N LEU A 122 -13.41 10.08 -11.52
CA LEU A 122 -14.66 10.23 -12.26
C LEU A 122 -15.78 10.92 -11.45
N LYS A 123 -15.49 11.35 -10.22
CA LYS A 123 -16.42 12.03 -9.31
C LYS A 123 -17.71 11.23 -9.08
N LEU A 124 -17.59 9.90 -9.03
CA LEU A 124 -18.70 9.03 -8.62
C LEU A 124 -19.05 9.27 -7.15
N PRO A 125 -20.24 8.86 -6.67
CA PRO A 125 -20.68 9.13 -5.29
C PRO A 125 -19.76 8.60 -4.19
N PHE A 126 -18.85 7.68 -4.53
CA PHE A 126 -17.87 7.11 -3.63
C PHE A 126 -16.58 6.77 -4.40
N PRO A 127 -15.38 6.97 -3.82
CA PRO A 127 -15.09 7.60 -2.53
C PRO A 127 -15.25 9.14 -2.56
N PRO A 128 -15.47 9.80 -1.39
CA PRO A 128 -15.62 11.25 -1.30
C PRO A 128 -14.29 12.02 -1.32
N ASP A 129 -13.14 11.32 -1.36
CA ASP A 129 -11.83 11.97 -1.43
C ASP A 129 -11.72 12.79 -2.73
N ASP A 130 -11.07 13.96 -2.66
CA ASP A 130 -10.81 14.76 -3.86
C ASP A 130 -9.64 14.17 -4.66
N ILE A 131 -9.96 13.21 -5.53
CA ILE A 131 -8.96 12.54 -6.36
C ILE A 131 -8.75 13.31 -7.66
N ASN A 132 -7.55 13.88 -7.81
CA ASN A 132 -7.08 14.46 -9.08
C ASN A 132 -6.43 13.39 -9.99
N LEU A 133 -6.11 13.77 -11.22
CA LEU A 133 -5.53 12.87 -12.22
C LEU A 133 -4.22 12.22 -11.74
N GLY A 134 -3.35 12.99 -11.08
CA GLY A 134 -2.06 12.50 -10.58
C GLY A 134 -2.23 11.44 -9.49
N LEU A 135 -3.16 11.66 -8.55
CA LEU A 135 -3.44 10.71 -7.48
C LEU A 135 -4.10 9.43 -8.03
N MET A 136 -5.01 9.55 -8.99
CA MET A 136 -5.59 8.39 -9.70
C MET A 136 -4.50 7.54 -10.37
N ILE A 137 -3.60 8.17 -11.12
CA ILE A 137 -2.47 7.48 -11.76
C ILE A 137 -1.59 6.82 -10.69
N THR A 138 -1.34 7.50 -9.58
CA THR A 138 -0.54 6.96 -8.46
C THR A 138 -1.20 5.72 -7.85
N CYS A 139 -2.52 5.74 -7.62
CA CYS A 139 -3.28 4.57 -7.16
C CYS A 139 -3.09 3.37 -8.10
N LEU A 140 -3.24 3.57 -9.41
CA LEU A 140 -3.10 2.51 -10.42
C LEU A 140 -1.66 1.98 -10.48
N LEU A 141 -0.67 2.86 -10.52
CA LEU A 141 0.74 2.48 -10.58
C LEU A 141 1.16 1.66 -9.36
N VAL A 142 0.79 2.12 -8.16
CA VAL A 142 1.10 1.39 -6.92
C VAL A 142 0.35 0.06 -6.85
N ALA A 143 -0.93 0.03 -7.23
CA ALA A 143 -1.70 -1.20 -7.28
C ALA A 143 -1.03 -2.24 -8.19
N VAL A 144 -0.67 -1.87 -9.41
CA VAL A 144 0.04 -2.75 -10.37
C VAL A 144 1.38 -3.18 -9.79
N PHE A 145 2.18 -2.26 -9.27
CA PHE A 145 3.49 -2.56 -8.68
C PHE A 145 3.41 -3.62 -7.57
N VAL A 146 2.50 -3.43 -6.62
CA VAL A 146 2.33 -4.36 -5.49
C VAL A 146 1.80 -5.71 -5.97
N ILE A 147 0.89 -5.75 -6.94
CA ILE A 147 0.40 -7.01 -7.55
C ILE A 147 1.56 -7.76 -8.23
N VAL A 148 2.43 -7.08 -8.98
CA VAL A 148 3.61 -7.68 -9.60
C VAL A 148 4.56 -8.25 -8.53
N LYS A 149 4.76 -7.55 -7.41
CA LYS A 149 5.53 -8.07 -6.26
C LYS A 149 4.89 -9.32 -5.62
N HIS A 150 3.61 -9.58 -5.86
CA HIS A 150 2.90 -10.78 -5.43
C HIS A 150 2.96 -11.96 -6.41
N LYS A 151 3.69 -11.87 -7.54
CA LYS A 151 3.77 -12.96 -8.53
C LYS A 151 4.06 -14.35 -7.96
N SER A 152 4.92 -14.44 -6.94
CA SER A 152 5.25 -15.73 -6.30
C SER A 152 4.10 -16.27 -5.43
N ASN A 153 3.31 -15.40 -4.80
CA ASN A 153 2.10 -15.77 -4.07
C ASN A 153 1.00 -16.20 -5.03
N ILE A 154 0.83 -15.49 -6.14
CA ILE A 154 -0.12 -15.87 -7.19
C ILE A 154 0.21 -17.28 -7.70
N LYS A 155 1.48 -17.55 -8.02
CA LYS A 155 1.91 -18.90 -8.42
C LYS A 155 1.61 -19.96 -7.36
N ARG A 156 1.83 -19.68 -6.08
CA ARG A 156 1.51 -20.62 -4.99
C ARG A 156 0.00 -20.82 -4.79
N LEU A 157 -0.80 -19.77 -4.96
CA LEU A 157 -2.27 -19.85 -4.92
C LEU A 157 -2.79 -20.75 -6.03
N LEU A 158 -2.34 -20.54 -7.27
CA LEU A 158 -2.71 -21.37 -8.43
C LEU A 158 -2.30 -22.85 -8.24
N ASN A 159 -1.18 -23.08 -7.57
CA ASN A 159 -0.69 -24.42 -7.27
C ASN A 159 -1.27 -25.02 -5.98
N GLY A 160 -2.15 -24.33 -5.24
CA GLY A 160 -2.68 -24.79 -3.95
C GLY A 160 -1.62 -24.95 -2.83
N THR A 161 -0.48 -24.27 -2.95
CA THR A 161 0.68 -24.36 -2.04
C THR A 161 0.90 -23.08 -1.20
N GLU A 162 0.00 -22.11 -1.29
CA GLU A 162 0.08 -20.89 -0.49
C GLU A 162 -0.16 -21.21 0.99
N ASN A 163 0.63 -20.57 1.86
CA ASN A 163 0.44 -20.73 3.30
C ASN A 163 -0.72 -19.86 3.77
N GLY A 164 -1.79 -20.49 4.24
CA GLY A 164 -2.88 -19.80 4.93
C GLY A 164 -2.42 -19.15 6.23
N PHE A 165 -3.09 -18.06 6.60
CA PHE A 165 -2.96 -17.36 7.87
C PHE A 165 -3.26 -18.33 9.03
N GLY A 166 -2.27 -18.57 9.89
CA GLY A 166 -2.39 -19.52 11.01
C GLY A 166 -2.05 -20.97 10.68
N SER A 167 -1.68 -21.31 9.44
CA SER A 167 -1.25 -22.67 9.08
C SER A 167 0.11 -23.01 9.73
N LYS A 168 0.17 -24.10 10.51
CA LYS A 168 1.45 -24.67 10.94
C LYS A 168 2.22 -25.12 9.70
N ARG A 169 3.48 -24.70 9.57
CA ARG A 169 4.38 -25.09 8.49
C ARG A 169 4.39 -26.62 8.40
N LYS A 170 3.88 -27.21 7.31
CA LYS A 170 4.06 -28.66 7.08
C LYS A 170 5.56 -28.88 6.90
N THR A 171 6.18 -29.59 7.84
CA THR A 171 7.57 -30.05 7.71
C THR A 171 7.66 -30.90 6.45
N PRO A 172 8.65 -30.69 5.57
CA PRO A 172 8.87 -31.61 4.45
C PRO A 172 9.06 -33.01 5.04
N LYS A 173 8.35 -34.02 4.50
CA LYS A 173 8.72 -35.41 4.78
C LYS A 173 10.13 -35.63 4.22
N ALA A 174 11.04 -36.05 5.09
CA ALA A 174 12.37 -36.51 4.73
C ALA A 174 12.29 -37.77 3.85
#